data_AF-A0A7S2D251-F1
#
_entry.id   AF-A0A7S2D251-F1
#
_cell.length_a   1.000
_cell.length_b   1.000
_cell.length_c   1.000
_cell.angle_alpha   90.00
_cell.angle_beta   90.00
_cell.angle_gamma   90.00
#
_symmetry.space_group_name_H-M   'P 1'
#
loop_
_entity.id
_entity.type
_entity.pdbx_description
1 polymer ?
#
loop_
_entity_poly.entity_id
_entity_poly.type
_entity_poly.pdbx_seq_one_letter_code
_entity_poly.pdbx_strand_id
1 'polypeptide(L)'
;DLPGIIRTTTSGQDRAAIEEVNALIGSYLSQERTIILAVVPANQDIATVDILERARSVDPNGLRTLGVLTKADLIGPGSEDEVMAVLRNERKPIKLGYVMVKCRSQQDIDNGITQKQA
;
A
#
# COMPACT_ATOMS: atom_id res chain seq x y z
N ASP A 1 5.83 9.31 -8.10
CA ASP A 1 4.61 8.75 -7.50
C ASP A 1 3.78 8.12 -8.60
N LEU A 2 3.08 7.03 -8.32
CA LEU A 2 2.18 6.40 -9.30
C LEU A 2 0.73 6.70 -8.91
N PRO A 3 -0.19 6.85 -9.88
CA PRO A 3 -1.60 6.99 -9.55
C PRO A 3 -2.08 5.82 -8.68
N GLY A 4 -2.99 6.09 -7.76
CA GLY A 4 -3.65 5.04 -6.98
C GLY A 4 -4.33 4.02 -7.89
N ILE A 5 -4.41 2.76 -7.45
CA ILE A 5 -5.08 1.71 -8.21
C ILE A 5 -6.58 2.03 -8.28
N ILE A 6 -7.06 2.44 -9.46
CA ILE A 6 -8.48 2.71 -9.71
C ILE A 6 -9.15 1.40 -10.15
N ARG A 7 -10.11 0.92 -9.35
CA ARG A 7 -10.86 -0.33 -9.62
C ARG A 7 -12.25 -0.09 -10.20
N THR A 8 -12.82 1.10 -10.03
CA THR A 8 -14.18 1.41 -10.48
C THR A 8 -14.23 2.77 -11.15
N THR A 9 -15.04 2.88 -12.19
CA THR A 9 -15.40 4.17 -12.79
C THR A 9 -16.26 4.91 -11.78
N THR A 10 -15.66 5.82 -11.01
CA THR A 10 -16.47 6.87 -10.37
C THR A 10 -17.09 7.70 -11.51
N SER A 11 -18.36 8.09 -11.36
CA SER A 11 -19.14 8.80 -12.37
C SER A 11 -18.32 9.88 -13.10
N GLY A 12 -17.90 9.58 -14.33
CA GLY A 12 -17.11 10.47 -15.19
C GLY A 12 -15.73 9.96 -15.64
N GLN A 13 -15.21 8.84 -15.12
CA GLN A 13 -13.95 8.26 -15.60
C GLN A 13 -14.18 7.27 -16.76
N ASP A 14 -13.46 7.49 -17.87
CA ASP A 14 -13.48 6.61 -19.03
C ASP A 14 -12.71 5.31 -18.73
N ARG A 15 -13.20 4.16 -19.25
CA ARG A 15 -12.53 2.86 -19.08
C ARG A 15 -11.11 2.88 -19.65
N ALA A 16 -10.90 3.65 -20.71
CA ALA A 16 -9.58 3.85 -21.32
C ALA A 16 -8.56 4.42 -20.31
N ALA A 17 -8.98 5.36 -19.44
CA ALA A 17 -8.09 5.95 -18.45
C ALA A 17 -7.66 4.93 -17.37
N ILE A 18 -8.56 4.00 -16.99
CA ILE A 18 -8.24 2.92 -16.05
C ILE A 18 -7.21 1.97 -16.67
N GLU A 19 -7.35 1.63 -17.95
CA GLU A 19 -6.39 0.80 -18.67
C GLU A 19 -5.02 1.47 -18.78
N GLU A 20 -4.99 2.77 -19.10
CA GLU A 20 -3.75 3.54 -19.20
C GLU A 20 -3.00 3.60 -17.86
N VAL A 21 -3.71 3.86 -16.76
CA VAL A 21 -3.12 3.85 -15.40
C VAL A 21 -2.58 2.46 -15.05
N ASN A 22 -3.33 1.39 -15.36
CA ASN A 22 -2.87 0.03 -15.11
C ASN A 22 -1.63 -0.33 -15.94
N ALA A 23 -1.59 0.08 -17.21
CA ALA A 23 -0.44 -0.14 -18.09
C ALA A 23 0.79 0.62 -17.58
N LEU A 24 0.60 1.87 -17.14
CA LEU A 24 1.66 2.68 -16.53
C LEU A 24 2.23 1.98 -15.29
N ILE A 25 1.38 1.59 -14.33
CA ILE A 25 1.81 0.88 -13.11
C ILE A 25 2.55 -0.41 -13.49
N GLY A 26 2.01 -1.20 -14.41
CA GLY A 26 2.63 -2.44 -14.89
C GLY A 26 4.03 -2.22 -15.46
N SER A 27 4.24 -1.14 -16.22
CA SER A 27 5.53 -0.80 -16.82
C SER A 27 6.63 -0.48 -15.80
N TYR A 28 6.27 0.03 -14.62
CA TYR A 28 7.23 0.27 -13.53
C TYR A 28 7.44 -0.99 -12.69
N LEU A 29 6.38 -1.76 -12.43
CA LEU A 29 6.43 -2.99 -11.64
C LEU A 29 7.27 -4.09 -12.32
N SER A 30 7.26 -4.15 -13.65
CA SER A 30 8.03 -5.13 -14.44
C SER A 30 9.55 -4.87 -14.44
N GLN A 31 9.99 -3.67 -14.08
CA GLN A 31 11.42 -3.34 -14.03
C GLN A 31 12.07 -3.98 -12.79
N GLU A 32 13.07 -4.83 -12.99
CA GLU A 32 13.75 -5.54 -11.89
C GLU A 32 14.45 -4.59 -10.89
N ARG A 33 14.87 -3.41 -11.34
CA ARG A 33 15.51 -2.40 -10.48
C ARG A 33 14.51 -1.61 -9.62
N THR A 34 13.22 -1.74 -9.88
CA THR A 34 12.18 -1.01 -9.13
C THR A 34 11.93 -1.70 -7.81
N ILE A 35 12.16 -0.99 -6.71
CA ILE A 35 11.69 -1.38 -5.38
C ILE A 35 10.20 -1.07 -5.30
N ILE A 36 9.41 -2.07 -4.95
CA ILE A 36 7.96 -1.97 -4.81
C ILE A 36 7.66 -1.63 -3.36
N LEU A 37 7.15 -0.42 -3.11
CA LEU A 37 6.57 -0.06 -1.83
C LEU A 37 5.06 -0.31 -1.87
N ALA A 38 4.63 -1.42 -1.30
CA ALA A 38 3.23 -1.81 -1.22
C ALA A 38 2.57 -1.11 -0.02
N VAL A 39 1.97 0.06 -0.27
CA VAL A 39 1.32 0.88 0.75
C VAL A 39 -0.11 0.39 1.00
N VAL A 40 -0.42 0.04 2.25
CA VAL A 40 -1.70 -0.55 2.66
C VAL A 40 -2.19 0.14 3.95
N PRO A 41 -3.48 0.49 4.06
CA PRO A 41 -4.06 0.94 5.33
C PRO A 41 -4.10 -0.20 6.36
N ALA A 42 -3.67 0.06 7.60
CA ALA A 42 -3.62 -0.93 8.67
C ALA A 42 -5.01 -1.40 9.13
N ASN A 43 -6.06 -0.64 8.82
CA ASN A 43 -7.45 -0.99 9.13
C ASN A 43 -8.13 -1.87 8.05
N GLN A 44 -7.41 -2.25 7.00
CA GLN A 44 -7.90 -3.13 5.95
C GLN A 44 -7.24 -4.50 6.03
N ASP A 45 -8.01 -5.55 5.72
CA ASP A 45 -7.49 -6.90 5.61
C ASP A 45 -6.50 -7.00 4.46
N ILE A 46 -5.26 -7.38 4.78
CA ILE A 46 -4.16 -7.56 3.84
C ILE A 46 -4.46 -8.59 2.73
N ALA A 47 -5.38 -9.52 2.97
CA ALA A 47 -5.83 -10.48 1.99
C ALA A 47 -6.54 -9.82 0.81
N THR A 48 -7.25 -8.70 1.04
CA THR A 48 -8.07 -8.01 0.04
C THR A 48 -7.29 -7.02 -0.85
N VAL A 49 -6.02 -6.82 -0.54
CA VAL A 49 -5.19 -5.75 -1.10
C VAL A 49 -4.58 -6.16 -2.44
N ASP A 50 -4.96 -5.44 -3.50
CA ASP A 50 -4.51 -5.68 -4.88
C ASP A 50 -3.00 -5.58 -5.06
N ILE A 51 -2.38 -4.56 -4.45
CA ILE A 51 -0.99 -4.22 -4.75
C ILE A 51 -0.04 -5.34 -4.33
N LEU A 52 -0.36 -6.09 -3.28
CA LEU A 52 0.46 -7.21 -2.82
C LEU A 52 0.36 -8.40 -3.78
N GLU A 53 -0.82 -8.66 -4.35
CA GLU A 53 -0.98 -9.70 -5.38
C GLU A 53 -0.28 -9.31 -6.67
N ARG A 54 -0.40 -8.05 -7.10
CA ARG A 54 0.35 -7.52 -8.26
C ARG A 54 1.86 -7.53 -8.04
N ALA A 55 2.32 -7.20 -6.83
CA ALA A 55 3.73 -7.27 -6.50
C ALA A 55 4.22 -8.72 -6.54
N ARG A 56 3.44 -9.67 -6.00
CA ARG A 56 3.79 -11.10 -6.00
C ARG A 56 3.83 -11.71 -7.40
N SER A 57 3.04 -11.22 -8.37
CA SER A 57 3.12 -11.72 -9.74
C SER A 57 4.40 -11.31 -10.47
N VAL A 58 5.01 -10.18 -10.10
CA VAL A 58 6.27 -9.66 -10.70
C VAL A 58 7.51 -9.84 -9.81
N ASP A 59 7.32 -10.16 -8.54
CA ASP A 59 8.34 -10.45 -7.53
C ASP A 59 7.86 -11.59 -6.60
N PRO A 60 7.81 -12.84 -7.11
CA PRO A 60 7.28 -13.99 -6.35
C PRO A 60 8.05 -14.29 -5.06
N ASN A 61 9.34 -13.96 -5.05
CA ASN A 61 10.24 -14.15 -3.92
C ASN A 61 10.26 -12.95 -2.95
N GLY A 62 9.53 -11.87 -3.27
CA GLY A 62 9.47 -10.67 -2.44
C GLY A 62 10.83 -10.00 -2.20
N LEU A 63 11.78 -10.14 -3.14
CA LEU A 63 13.17 -9.67 -2.98
C LEU A 63 13.29 -8.15 -2.99
N ARG A 64 12.36 -7.49 -3.69
CA ARG A 64 12.34 -6.04 -3.91
C ARG A 64 11.00 -5.41 -3.50
N THR A 65 10.19 -6.15 -2.75
CA THR A 65 8.88 -5.69 -2.25
C THR A 65 8.94 -5.45 -0.76
N LEU A 66 8.59 -4.22 -0.34
CA LEU A 66 8.46 -3.81 1.05
C LEU A 66 6.98 -3.47 1.31
N GLY A 67 6.40 -4.08 2.35
CA GLY A 67 5.05 -3.74 2.79
C GLY A 67 5.06 -2.56 3.74
N VAL A 68 4.22 -1.56 3.48
CA VAL A 68 4.10 -0.36 4.31
C VAL A 68 2.67 -0.24 4.81
N LEU A 69 2.48 -0.45 6.11
CA LEU A 69 1.21 -0.22 6.78
C LEU A 69 1.08 1.25 7.17
N THR A 70 -0.04 1.86 6.78
CA THR A 70 -0.36 3.28 7.03
C THR A 70 -1.63 3.41 7.85
N LYS A 71 -1.99 4.62 8.29
CA LYS A 71 -3.21 4.87 9.07
C LYS A 71 -3.30 4.02 10.35
N ALA A 72 -2.19 3.91 11.06
CA ALA A 72 -2.12 3.18 12.33
C ALA A 72 -3.10 3.71 13.39
N ASP A 73 -3.49 4.98 13.27
CA ASP A 73 -4.51 5.65 14.07
C ASP A 73 -5.93 5.11 13.87
N LEU A 74 -6.20 4.39 12.77
CA LEU A 74 -7.52 3.82 12.45
C LEU A 74 -7.64 2.34 12.78
N ILE A 75 -6.65 1.75 13.47
CA ILE A 75 -6.73 0.37 13.92
C ILE A 75 -7.86 0.26 14.95
N GLY A 76 -8.85 -0.56 14.64
CA GLY A 76 -10.00 -0.79 15.52
C GLY A 76 -9.61 -1.62 16.75
N PRO A 77 -10.23 -1.38 17.92
CA PRO A 77 -10.03 -2.22 19.09
C PRO A 77 -10.35 -3.69 18.78
N GLY A 78 -9.43 -4.59 19.08
CA GLY A 78 -9.52 -6.02 18.81
C GLY A 78 -8.92 -6.47 17.48
N SER A 79 -8.45 -5.56 16.62
CA SER A 79 -7.76 -5.88 15.37
C SER A 79 -6.23 -5.78 15.48
N GLU A 80 -5.68 -5.37 16.62
CA GLU A 80 -4.26 -5.14 16.81
C GLU A 80 -3.43 -6.41 16.59
N ASP A 81 -3.91 -7.56 17.06
CA ASP A 81 -3.20 -8.84 16.91
C ASP A 81 -3.06 -9.25 15.44
N GLU A 82 -4.07 -8.96 14.62
CA GLU A 82 -4.03 -9.23 13.19
C GLU A 82 -3.00 -8.34 12.50
N VAL A 83 -3.01 -7.05 12.82
CA VAL A 83 -2.03 -6.10 12.30
C VAL A 83 -0.61 -6.46 12.75
N MET A 84 -0.45 -6.91 14.01
CA MET A 84 0.83 -7.38 14.53
C MET A 84 1.32 -8.64 13.84
N ALA A 85 0.43 -9.58 13.50
CA ALA A 85 0.79 -10.77 12.70
C ALA A 85 1.28 -10.38 11.30
N VAL A 86 0.70 -9.35 10.68
CA VAL A 86 1.21 -8.78 9.42
C VAL A 86 2.60 -8.19 9.61
N LEU A 87 2.81 -7.37 10.64
CA LEU A 87 4.11 -6.75 10.93
C LEU A 87 5.20 -7.76 11.25
N ARG A 88 4.85 -8.88 11.89
CA ARG A 88 5.74 -10.03 12.13
C ARG A 88 5.98 -10.87 10.87
N ASN A 89 5.43 -10.46 9.72
CA ASN A 89 5.59 -11.12 8.44
C ASN A 89 4.95 -12.53 8.38
N GLU A 90 3.94 -12.81 9.21
CA GLU A 90 3.34 -14.14 9.36
C GLU A 90 2.21 -14.42 8.35
N ARG A 91 1.54 -13.37 7.84
CA ARG A 91 0.35 -13.50 6.99
C ARG A 91 0.66 -13.59 5.49
N LYS A 92 1.36 -12.60 4.95
CA LYS A 92 1.84 -12.59 3.56
C LYS A 92 3.36 -12.38 3.56
N PRO A 93 4.16 -13.42 3.80
CA PRO A 93 5.60 -13.26 3.92
C PRO A 93 6.23 -12.63 2.67
N ILE A 94 7.05 -11.59 2.89
CA ILE A 94 7.91 -10.95 1.88
C ILE A 94 9.31 -10.76 2.48
N LYS A 95 10.36 -10.77 1.64
CA LYS A 95 11.75 -10.83 2.15
C LYS A 95 12.18 -9.56 2.88
N LEU A 96 11.71 -8.39 2.43
CA LEU A 96 11.99 -7.12 3.10
C LEU A 96 11.07 -6.86 4.31
N GLY A 97 10.06 -7.71 4.52
CA GLY A 97 9.11 -7.60 5.63
C GLY A 97 8.15 -6.42 5.51
N TYR A 98 7.59 -6.04 6.65
CA TYR A 98 6.60 -4.97 6.77
C TYR A 98 7.07 -3.91 7.76
N VAL A 99 6.75 -2.66 7.45
CA VAL A 99 6.94 -1.51 8.35
C VAL A 99 5.61 -0.79 8.53
N MET A 100 5.41 -0.20 9.70
CA MET A 100 4.26 0.66 9.96
C MET A 100 4.69 2.11 10.08
N VAL A 101 3.93 3.01 9.48
CA VAL A 101 4.11 4.45 9.57
C VAL A 101 2.79 5.13 9.90
N LYS A 102 2.85 6.16 10.73
CA LYS A 102 1.77 7.12 10.90
C LYS A 102 2.13 8.36 10.08
N CYS A 103 1.31 8.67 9.10
CA CYS A 103 1.45 9.90 8.33
C CYS A 103 0.62 11.01 9.00
N ARG A 104 0.90 12.26 8.63
CA ARG A 104 0.04 13.40 8.99
C ARG A 104 -1.39 13.14 8.52
N SER A 105 -2.34 13.36 9.40
CA SER A 105 -3.75 13.38 9.05
C SER A 105 -4.09 14.63 8.24
N GLN A 106 -5.28 14.67 7.62
CA GLN A 106 -5.76 15.88 6.94
C GLN A 106 -5.82 17.07 7.92
N GLN A 107 -6.26 16.82 9.16
CA GLN A 107 -6.31 17.83 10.20
C GLN A 107 -4.92 18.36 10.59
N ASP A 108 -3.90 17.49 10.62
CA ASP A 108 -2.52 17.91 10.90
C ASP A 108 -1.98 18.81 9.78
N ILE A 109 -2.32 18.50 8.53
CA ILE A 109 -1.96 19.32 7.37
C ILE A 109 -2.64 20.69 7.46
N ASP A 110 -3.94 20.72 7.74
CA ASP A 110 -4.74 21.95 7.85
C ASP A 110 -4.24 22.83 9.01
N ASN A 111 -3.75 22.22 10.09
CA ASN A 111 -3.17 22.90 11.25
C ASN A 111 -1.69 23.29 11.08
N GLY A 112 -1.08 23.04 9.91
CA GLY A 112 0.30 23.41 9.62
C GLY A 112 1.36 22.59 10.37
N ILE A 113 1.02 21.38 10.83
CA ILE A 113 1.96 20.50 11.53
C ILE A 113 3.07 20.06 10.55
N THR A 114 4.33 20.29 10.95
CA THR A 114 5.49 19.96 10.14
C THR A 114 5.78 18.45 10.15
N GLN A 115 6.51 17.95 9.15
CA GLN A 115 6.91 16.54 9.09
C GLN A 115 7.76 16.09 10.30
N LYS A 116 8.46 17.01 10.96
CA LYS A 116 9.28 16.71 12.15
C LYS A 116 8.44 16.57 13.42
N GLN A 117 7.24 17.15 13.42
CA GLN A 117 6.33 17.17 14.58
C GLN A 117 5.32 16.01 14.57
N ALA A 118 5.16 15.36 13.42
CA ALA A 118 4.28 14.21 13.22
C ALA A 118 5.05 12.90 13.36
#